data_AF-A0A0X3VVY7-F1
#
_entry.id   AF-A0A0X3VVY7-F1
#
_cell.length_a   1.000
_cell.length_b   1.000
_cell.length_c   1.000
_cell.angle_alpha   90.00
_cell.angle_beta   90.00
_cell.angle_gamma   90.00
#
_symmetry.space_group_name_H-M   'P 1'
#
loop_
_entity.id
_entity.type
_entity.pdbx_description
1 polymer ?
#
loop_
_entity_poly.entity_id
_entity_poly.type
_entity_poly.pdbx_seq_one_letter_code
_entity_poly.pdbx_strand_id
1 'polypeptide(L)' 'MSALNVEFSDRELEDLRQIAKERGTTMKALVREATVADIARHRALQEGAEVFRRFFADNADAFADAFPDDEHRHPGQAA' A
#
# COMPACT_ATOMS: atom_id res chain seq x y z
N MET A 1 8.10 4.21 27.20
CA MET A 1 7.21 4.58 26.08
C MET A 1 7.94 5.65 25.29
N SER A 2 8.29 5.40 24.03
CA SER A 2 8.85 6.45 23.17
C SER A 2 7.71 7.23 22.53
N ALA A 3 7.76 8.56 22.60
CA ALA A 3 6.78 9.44 21.96
C ALA A 3 7.29 9.82 20.56
N LEU A 4 6.47 9.55 19.54
CA LEU A 4 6.64 10.16 18.23
C LEU A 4 5.93 11.52 18.26
N ASN A 5 6.68 12.61 18.11
CA ASN A 5 6.09 13.94 17.95
C ASN A 5 5.55 14.04 16.52
N VAL A 6 4.23 14.20 16.39
CA VAL A 6 3.55 14.37 15.10
C VAL A 6 2.94 15.76 15.10
N GLU A 7 3.27 16.54 14.08
CA GLU A 7 2.72 17.87 13.88
C GLU A 7 1.47 17.77 13.02
N PHE A 8 0.40 18.43 13.45
CA PHE A 8 -0.85 18.55 12.73
C PHE A 8 -1.21 20.03 12.66
N SER A 9 -1.73 20.47 11.52
CA SER A 9 -2.39 21.76 11.40
C SER A 9 -3.67 21.80 12.24
N ASP A 10 -4.14 23.01 12.55
CA ASP A 10 -5.40 23.18 13.29
C ASP A 10 -6.60 22.53 12.59
N ARG A 11 -6.62 22.55 11.25
CA ARG A 11 -7.65 21.91 10.45
C ARG A 11 -7.62 20.39 10.59
N GLU A 12 -6.43 19.79 10.49
CA GLU A 12 -6.28 18.34 10.65
C GLU A 12 -6.65 17.90 12.07
N LEU A 13 -6.31 18.69 13.09
CA LEU A 13 -6.73 18.42 14.47
C LEU A 13 -8.25 18.47 14.63
N GLU A 14 -8.93 19.41 13.99
CA GLU A 14 -10.39 19.47 14.01
C GLU A 14 -11.03 18.26 13.32
N ASP A 15 -10.55 17.91 12.13
CA ASP A 15 -11.03 16.74 11.40
C ASP A 15 -10.83 15.45 12.23
N LEU A 16 -9.64 15.28 12.85
CA LEU A 16 -9.35 14.16 13.74
C LEU A 16 -10.25 14.13 14.98
N ARG A 17 -10.58 15.30 15.56
CA ARG A 17 -11.51 15.39 16.70
C ARG A 17 -12.91 14.95 16.32
N GLN A 18 -13.42 15.41 15.18
CA GLN A 18 -14.75 15.04 14.70
C GLN A 18 -14.84 13.53 14.46
N ILE A 19 -13.88 12.96 13.73
CA ILE A 19 -13.86 11.52 13.44
C ILE A 19 -13.74 10.70 14.74
N ALA A 20 -12.89 11.13 15.68
CA ALA A 20 -12.76 10.44 16.96
C ALA A 20 -14.08 10.44 17.74
N LYS A 21 -14.79 11.59 17.75
CA LYS A 21 -16.09 11.73 18.40
C LYS A 21 -17.16 10.85 17.76
N GLU A 22 -17.26 10.86 16.42
CA GLU A 22 -18.18 10.01 15.66
C GLU A 22 -17.98 8.52 15.94
N ARG A 23 -16.72 8.10 16.07
CA ARG A 23 -16.34 6.70 16.36
C ARG A 23 -16.35 6.36 17.85
N GLY A 24 -16.67 7.30 18.74
CA GLY A 24 -16.65 7.09 20.19
C GLY A 24 -15.27 6.73 20.75
N THR A 25 -14.19 7.19 20.11
CA THR A 25 -12.80 6.89 20.48
C THR A 25 -12.02 8.16 20.79
N THR A 26 -10.77 8.00 21.25
CA THR A 26 -9.87 9.15 21.46
C THR A 26 -9.05 9.43 20.20
N MET A 27 -8.67 10.68 19.96
CA MET A 27 -7.80 11.04 18.83
C MET A 27 -6.51 10.22 18.81
N LYS A 28 -5.91 9.99 19.98
CA LYS A 28 -4.69 9.17 20.11
C LYS A 28 -4.92 7.74 19.67
N ALA A 29 -6.06 7.14 20.05
CA ALA A 29 -6.41 5.79 19.63
C ALA A 29 -6.69 5.73 18.12
N LEU A 30 -7.40 6.73 17.59
CA LEU A 30 -7.67 6.87 16.16
C LEU A 30 -6.38 6.94 15.34
N VAL A 31 -5.46 7.84 15.70
CA VAL A 31 -4.17 8.00 15.01
C VAL A 31 -3.35 6.71 15.10
N ARG A 32 -3.28 6.09 16.29
CA ARG A 32 -2.57 4.82 16.47
C ARG A 32 -3.15 3.71 15.59
N GLU A 33 -4.48 3.57 15.56
CA GLU A 33 -5.16 2.56 14.76
C GLU A 33 -4.90 2.78 13.26
N ALA A 34 -5.03 4.02 12.80
CA ALA A 34 -4.75 4.40 11.42
C ALA A 34 -3.29 4.06 11.03
N THR A 35 -2.31 4.39 11.88
CA THR A 35 -0.90 4.06 11.64
C THR A 35 -0.66 2.54 11.58
N VAL A 36 -1.27 1.77 12.50
CA VAL A 36 -1.13 0.30 12.51
C VAL A 36 -1.76 -0.32 11.25
N ALA A 37 -2.95 0.14 10.87
CA ALA A 37 -3.64 -0.32 9.67
C ALA A 37 -2.84 0.01 8.40
N ASP A 38 -2.21 1.18 8.35
CA ASP A 38 -1.37 1.59 7.23
C ASP A 38 -0.13 0.71 7.07
N ILE A 39 0.58 0.44 8.18
CA ILE A 39 1.74 -0.47 8.19
C ILE A 39 1.32 -1.87 7.75
N ALA A 40 0.19 -2.38 8.25
CA ALA A 40 -0.31 -3.70 7.88
C ALA A 40 -0.64 -3.77 6.38
N ARG A 41 -1.31 -2.75 5.84
CA ARG A 41 -1.62 -2.64 4.41
C ARG A 41 -0.36 -2.60 3.57
N HIS A 42 0.64 -1.80 3.97
CA HIS A 42 1.90 -1.69 3.26
C HIS A 42 2.61 -3.04 3.16
N ARG A 43 2.68 -3.78 4.27
CA ARG A 43 3.28 -5.13 4.28
C ARG A 43 2.52 -6.11 3.41
N ALA A 44 1.19 -6.15 3.53
CA ALA A 44 0.36 -7.03 2.73
C ALA A 44 0.51 -6.76 1.22
N LEU A 45 0.63 -5.48 0.81
CA LEU A 45 0.86 -5.12 -0.58
C LEU A 45 2.24 -5.54 -1.07
N GLN A 46 3.29 -5.41 -0.25
CA GLN A 46 4.64 -5.87 -0.61
C GLN A 46 4.70 -7.39 -0.74
N GLU A 47 4.15 -8.13 0.23
CA GLU A 47 4.07 -9.59 0.20
C GLU A 47 3.26 -10.08 -1.02
N GLY A 48 2.12 -9.43 -1.29
CA GLY A 48 1.31 -9.72 -2.46
C GLY A 48 2.05 -9.48 -3.78
N ALA A 49 2.82 -8.38 -3.87
CA ALA A 49 3.64 -8.09 -5.04
C ALA A 49 4.76 -9.13 -5.24
N GLU A 50 5.38 -9.63 -4.17
CA GLU A 50 6.37 -10.70 -4.25
C GLU A 50 5.76 -12.02 -4.72
N VAL A 51 4.61 -12.40 -4.17
CA VAL A 51 3.89 -13.60 -4.61
C VAL A 51 3.50 -13.49 -6.08
N PHE A 52 3.01 -12.34 -6.51
CA PHE A 52 2.67 -12.08 -7.91
C PHE A 52 3.90 -12.18 -8.82
N ARG A 53 5.01 -11.53 -8.46
CA ARG A 53 6.26 -11.62 -9.22
C ARG A 53 6.75 -13.06 -9.34
N ARG A 54 6.72 -13.83 -8.26
CA ARG A 54 7.11 -15.26 -8.28
C ARG A 54 6.18 -16.07 -9.17
N PHE A 55 4.86 -15.89 -9.03
CA PHE A 55 3.88 -16.61 -9.85
C PHE A 55 4.08 -16.34 -11.35
N PHE A 56 4.34 -15.09 -11.73
CA PHE A 56 4.61 -14.75 -13.13
C PHE A 56 5.93 -15.31 -13.65
N ALA A 57 6.98 -15.32 -12.82
CA ALA A 57 8.25 -15.93 -13.20
C ALA A 57 8.13 -17.45 -13.35
N ASP A 58 7.45 -18.12 -12.42
CA ASP A 58 7.28 -19.59 -12.42
C ASP A 58 6.40 -20.08 -13.58
N ASN A 59 5.53 -19.22 -14.12
CA ASN A 59 4.62 -19.52 -15.23
C ASN A 59 5.00 -18.77 -16.52
N ALA A 60 6.21 -18.23 -16.61
CA ALA A 60 6.64 -17.39 -17.73
C ALA A 60 6.44 -18.07 -19.08
N ASP A 61 6.79 -19.36 -19.18
CA ASP A 61 6.63 -20.16 -20.40
C ASP A 61 5.15 -20.36 -20.76
N ALA A 62 4.29 -20.62 -19.77
CA ALA A 62 2.85 -20.77 -19.99
C ALA A 62 2.19 -19.46 -20.42
N PHE A 63 2.71 -18.31 -19.95
CA PHE A 63 2.28 -17.00 -20.44
C PHE A 63 2.79 -16.72 -21.85
N ALA A 64 4.04 -17.06 -22.17
CA ALA A 64 4.59 -16.92 -23.52
C ALA A 64 3.80 -17.75 -24.55
N ASP A 65 3.46 -18.99 -24.19
CA ASP A 65 2.65 -19.89 -25.04
C ASP A 65 1.21 -19.38 -25.23
N ALA A 66 0.63 -18.73 -24.22
CA ALA A 66 -0.73 -18.19 -24.26
C ALA A 66 -0.83 -16.83 -24.97
N PHE A 67 0.26 -16.05 -24.98
CA PHE A 67 0.36 -14.73 -25.61
C PHE A 67 1.55 -14.66 -26.59
N PRO A 68 1.54 -15.48 -27.66
CA PRO A 68 2.68 -15.60 -28.58
C PRO A 68 2.97 -14.31 -29.38
N ASP A 69 2.01 -13.38 -29.49
CA ASP A 69 2.18 -12.10 -30.19
C ASP A 69 2.80 -10.98 -29.32
N ASP A 70 2.99 -11.19 -28.00
CA ASP A 70 3.52 -10.16 -27.07
C ASP A 70 5.06 -10.00 -27.15
N GLU A 71 5.78 -10.91 -27.84
CA GLU A 71 7.25 -10.93 -27.92
C GLU A 71 7.90 -9.77 -28.73
N HIS A 72 7.12 -8.87 -29.33
CA HIS A 72 7.66 -7.86 -30.26
C HIS A 72 7.80 -6.43 -29.71
N ARG A 73 7.95 -6.25 -28.40
CA ARG A 73 8.34 -4.94 -27.84
C ARG A 73 9.50 -5.04 -26.87
N HIS A 74 10.69 -5.28 -27.39
CA HIS A 74 11.93 -4.97 -26.67
C HIS A 74 11.99 -3.46 -26.37
N PRO A 75 12.24 -3.04 -25.11
CA PRO A 75 12.48 -1.65 -24.75
C PRO A 75 13.90 -1.27 -25.20
N GLY A 76 14.07 -1.08 -26.51
CA GLY A 76 15.34 -0.72 -27.12
C GLY A 76 15.21 -0.08 -28.51
N GLN A 77 13.98 0.12 -29.01
CA GLN A 77 13.73 0.77 -30.29
C GLN A 77 12.73 1.91 -30.08
N ALA A 78 13.23 3.01 -29.49
CA ALA A 78 12.67 4.33 -29.70
C ALA A 78 13.52 4.99 -30.78
N ALA A 79 12.87 5.29 -31.91
CA ALA A 79 13.42 6.05 -33.03
C ALA A 79 13.64 7.53 -32.66
#